data_AF-A0A8S1CFU5-F1
#
_entry.id   AF-A0A8S1CFU5-F1
#
_cell.length_a   1.000
_cell.length_b   1.000
_cell.length_c   1.000
_cell.angle_alpha   90.00
_cell.angle_beta   90.00
_cell.angle_gamma   90.00
#
_symmetry.space_group_name_H-M   'P 1'
#
loop_
_entity.id
_entity.type
_entity.pdbx_description
1 polymer ?
#
loop_
_entity_poly.entity_id
_entity_poly.type
_entity_poly.pdbx_seq_one_letter_code
_entity_poly.pdbx_strand_id
1 'polypeptide(L)'
;MVLASAGYSLLEAFPASTAKYWMIITRFLIGVSAANVTVIRSYISAATTLDERTGATSILALCQVMGYIFGPVVQSILTSLLGNDGFPIIEGFISMNMYTSVGWVIVVLSSINFVLLLPQFFTEQHIAVREEMKTQGISTPLPDSQPVWKKSKLDYLAAFSLIFGYFVLVFNIALLENLGIPIVMDQFAWTNEEAVYYMGIVMAVGAIISVTVIALLKFVCKYISEANLVIYGGFLFMFIGRLAYIPWGDAPPQLQFSHEHNLTNAVGCPVVEQPWCEFTPAMTLPQVLIGYLFLSIGYPIGVTLLFSIFSKILGSRPQGVWMGLMMGTGSFARAIGSIVLSIMYVELGTTLTFSITSIMILAYGVWLVLVHKRLKPNDRAVLASPRQVRMIVLKENMNGKGGNAPIADEERQALRQ
;
A
#
# COMPACT_ATOMS: atom_id res chain seq x y z
N MET A 1 -16.72 -8.65 -2.55
CA MET A 1 -16.82 -7.67 -1.46
C MET A 1 -18.26 -7.53 -0.98
N VAL A 2 -19.20 -7.12 -1.84
CA VAL A 2 -20.66 -7.00 -1.53
C VAL A 2 -21.20 -8.19 -0.72
N LEU A 3 -21.15 -9.41 -1.27
CA LEU A 3 -21.69 -10.61 -0.62
C LEU A 3 -21.00 -10.93 0.72
N ALA A 4 -19.68 -10.71 0.80
CA ALA A 4 -18.91 -11.02 2.00
C ALA A 4 -19.24 -10.04 3.15
N SER A 5 -19.35 -8.75 2.83
CA SER A 5 -19.75 -7.71 3.79
C SER A 5 -21.22 -7.84 4.19
N ALA A 6 -22.11 -8.21 3.26
CA ALA A 6 -23.51 -8.50 3.57
C ALA A 6 -23.61 -9.72 4.51
N GLY A 7 -22.90 -10.81 4.20
CA GLY A 7 -22.86 -11.98 5.07
C GLY A 7 -22.32 -11.67 6.46
N TYR A 8 -21.29 -10.82 6.57
CA TYR A 8 -20.79 -10.36 7.89
C TYR A 8 -21.83 -9.52 8.64
N SER A 9 -22.54 -8.63 7.94
CA SER A 9 -23.57 -7.76 8.55
C SER A 9 -24.82 -8.54 8.98
N LEU A 10 -25.03 -9.74 8.43
CA LEU A 10 -26.12 -10.65 8.75
C LEU A 10 -25.76 -11.69 9.82
N LEU A 11 -24.61 -11.57 10.50
CA LEU A 11 -24.18 -12.55 11.50
C LEU A 11 -25.18 -12.71 12.65
N GLU A 12 -25.91 -11.65 13.00
CA GLU A 12 -26.97 -11.66 14.01
C GLU A 12 -28.15 -12.58 13.64
N ALA A 13 -28.38 -12.84 12.34
CA ALA A 13 -29.45 -13.71 11.88
C ALA A 13 -29.12 -15.20 12.03
N PHE A 14 -27.87 -15.55 12.30
CA PHE A 14 -27.46 -16.94 12.51
C PHE A 14 -27.52 -17.33 13.99
N PRO A 15 -27.88 -18.59 14.31
CA PRO A 15 -27.82 -19.09 15.67
C PRO A 15 -26.41 -18.93 16.28
N ALA A 16 -26.34 -18.50 17.54
CA ALA A 16 -25.08 -18.23 18.24
C ALA A 16 -24.08 -19.41 18.21
N SER A 17 -24.58 -20.66 18.18
CA SER A 17 -23.75 -21.87 18.05
C SER A 17 -22.96 -21.93 16.73
N THR A 18 -23.49 -21.34 15.66
CA THR A 18 -22.93 -21.37 14.30
C THR A 18 -22.33 -20.03 13.85
N ALA A 19 -22.72 -18.92 14.47
CA ALA A 19 -22.31 -17.57 14.10
C ALA A 19 -20.78 -17.40 14.03
N LYS A 20 -20.02 -18.04 14.94
CA LYS A 20 -18.55 -18.02 14.91
C LYS A 20 -17.94 -18.62 13.63
N TYR A 21 -18.55 -19.68 13.08
CA TYR A 21 -18.07 -20.30 11.84
C TYR A 21 -18.41 -19.43 10.63
N TRP A 22 -19.61 -18.85 10.61
CA TRP A 22 -20.00 -17.86 9.61
C TRP A 22 -19.13 -16.61 9.63
N MET A 23 -18.71 -16.16 10.83
CA MET A 23 -17.78 -15.05 10.98
C MET A 23 -16.42 -15.37 10.32
N ILE A 24 -15.89 -16.59 10.54
CA ILE A 24 -14.64 -17.04 9.92
C ILE A 24 -14.77 -17.08 8.39
N ILE A 25 -15.88 -17.65 7.88
CA ILE A 25 -16.14 -17.74 6.44
C ILE A 25 -16.24 -16.34 5.81
N THR A 26 -17.00 -15.44 6.41
CA THR A 26 -17.18 -14.07 5.89
C THR A 26 -15.88 -13.28 5.95
N ARG A 27 -15.07 -13.41 7.01
CA ARG A 27 -13.72 -12.83 7.09
C ARG A 27 -12.79 -13.35 6.00
N PHE A 28 -12.82 -14.66 5.74
CA PHE A 28 -12.05 -15.26 4.65
C PHE A 28 -12.47 -14.68 3.28
N LEU A 29 -13.78 -14.60 3.01
CA LEU A 29 -14.30 -14.03 1.76
C LEU A 29 -13.97 -12.55 1.59
N ILE A 30 -13.97 -11.77 2.68
CA ILE A 30 -13.49 -10.38 2.68
C ILE A 30 -12.01 -10.35 2.25
N GLY A 31 -11.18 -11.24 2.82
CA GLY A 31 -9.77 -11.40 2.43
C GLY A 31 -9.59 -11.73 0.95
N VAL A 32 -10.35 -12.69 0.41
CA VAL A 32 -10.33 -13.02 -1.03
C VAL A 32 -10.70 -11.80 -1.88
N SER A 33 -11.67 -11.00 -1.42
CA SER A 33 -12.10 -9.81 -2.17
C SER A 33 -11.04 -8.71 -2.29
N ALA A 34 -10.03 -8.68 -1.41
CA ALA A 34 -8.91 -7.75 -1.48
C ALA A 34 -8.03 -7.95 -2.74
N ALA A 35 -8.18 -9.07 -3.47
CA ALA A 35 -7.53 -9.29 -4.76
C ALA A 35 -7.95 -8.27 -5.83
N ASN A 36 -9.09 -7.57 -5.65
CA ASN A 36 -9.53 -6.49 -6.55
C ASN A 36 -8.49 -5.36 -6.69
N VAL A 37 -7.71 -5.08 -5.65
CA VAL A 37 -6.64 -4.06 -5.66
C VAL A 37 -5.59 -4.41 -6.71
N THR A 38 -5.25 -5.70 -6.84
CA THR A 38 -4.31 -6.18 -7.85
C THR A 38 -4.86 -5.94 -9.26
N VAL A 39 -6.13 -6.27 -9.49
CA VAL A 39 -6.79 -6.11 -10.81
C VAL A 39 -6.80 -4.64 -11.24
N ILE A 40 -7.18 -3.73 -10.33
CA ILE A 40 -7.20 -2.29 -10.60
C ILE A 40 -5.79 -1.77 -10.93
N ARG A 41 -4.76 -2.19 -10.17
CA ARG A 41 -3.36 -1.81 -10.42
C ARG A 41 -2.87 -2.29 -11.78
N SER A 42 -3.17 -3.55 -12.13
CA SER A 42 -2.82 -4.11 -13.44
C SER A 42 -3.54 -3.40 -14.58
N TYR A 43 -4.83 -3.08 -14.41
CA TYR A 43 -5.60 -2.34 -15.40
C TYR A 43 -5.07 -0.93 -15.61
N ILE A 44 -4.87 -0.14 -14.55
CA ILE A 44 -4.32 1.22 -14.64
C ILE A 44 -2.98 1.20 -15.36
N SER A 45 -2.13 0.21 -15.06
CA SER A 45 -0.87 0.12 -15.76
C SER A 45 -0.98 -0.22 -17.25
N ALA A 46 -2.01 -0.97 -17.66
CA ALA A 46 -2.28 -1.25 -19.07
C ALA A 46 -2.98 -0.06 -19.77
N ALA A 47 -3.76 0.72 -19.03
CA ALA A 47 -4.53 1.86 -19.50
C ALA A 47 -3.74 3.18 -19.50
N THR A 48 -2.53 3.24 -18.92
CA THR A 48 -1.72 4.46 -18.86
C THR A 48 -0.43 4.35 -19.66
N THR A 49 0.04 5.51 -20.14
CA THR A 49 1.33 5.68 -20.80
C THR A 49 2.48 5.54 -19.81
N LEU A 50 3.70 5.27 -20.27
CA LEU A 50 4.88 5.14 -19.40
C LEU A 50 5.18 6.43 -18.61
N ASP A 51 4.94 7.59 -19.22
CA ASP A 51 5.20 8.90 -18.63
C ASP A 51 4.15 9.28 -17.57
N GLU A 52 2.89 8.89 -17.74
CA GLU A 52 1.80 9.22 -16.81
C GLU A 52 1.65 8.22 -15.66
N ARG A 53 2.27 7.04 -15.80
CA ARG A 53 2.16 5.91 -14.88
C ARG A 53 2.44 6.24 -13.42
N THR A 54 3.48 7.04 -13.15
CA THR A 54 3.83 7.46 -11.78
C THR A 54 2.70 8.28 -11.17
N GLY A 55 2.13 9.21 -11.95
CA GLY A 55 1.01 10.04 -11.52
C GLY A 55 -0.28 9.26 -11.30
N ALA A 56 -0.60 8.31 -12.20
CA ALA A 56 -1.76 7.45 -12.03
C ALA A 56 -1.61 6.51 -10.82
N THR A 57 -0.43 5.94 -10.62
CA THR A 57 -0.11 5.08 -9.47
C THR A 57 -0.15 5.88 -8.16
N SER A 58 0.31 7.14 -8.15
CA SER A 58 0.21 7.99 -6.97
C SER A 58 -1.22 8.39 -6.64
N ILE A 59 -2.09 8.65 -7.63
CA ILE A 59 -3.52 8.89 -7.39
C ILE A 59 -4.17 7.65 -6.78
N LEU A 60 -3.88 6.45 -7.31
CA LEU A 60 -4.40 5.21 -6.74
C LEU A 60 -3.92 4.99 -5.30
N ALA A 61 -2.64 5.25 -5.03
CA ALA A 61 -2.08 5.19 -3.67
C ALA A 61 -2.75 6.21 -2.73
N LEU A 62 -3.01 7.42 -3.22
CA LEU A 62 -3.71 8.47 -2.48
C LEU A 62 -5.13 8.03 -2.10
N CYS A 63 -5.91 7.50 -3.04
CA CYS A 63 -7.25 6.96 -2.75
C CYS A 63 -7.21 5.85 -1.69
N GLN A 64 -6.20 4.99 -1.73
CA GLN A 64 -6.01 3.94 -0.74
C GLN A 64 -5.71 4.50 0.66
N VAL A 65 -4.82 5.49 0.77
CA VAL A 65 -4.51 6.15 2.06
C VAL A 65 -5.73 6.90 2.60
N MET A 66 -6.49 7.58 1.74
CA MET A 66 -7.75 8.21 2.13
C MET A 66 -8.73 7.18 2.73
N GLY A 67 -8.82 5.97 2.17
CA GLY A 67 -9.63 4.89 2.73
C GLY A 67 -9.25 4.54 4.18
N TYR A 68 -7.96 4.52 4.52
CA TYR A 68 -7.49 4.30 5.90
C TYR A 68 -7.83 5.44 6.86
N ILE A 69 -8.03 6.67 6.35
CA ILE A 69 -8.45 7.83 7.15
C ILE A 69 -9.96 7.82 7.35
N PHE A 70 -10.71 7.74 6.24
CA PHE A 70 -12.16 7.82 6.28
C PHE A 70 -12.81 6.60 6.93
N GLY A 71 -12.19 5.41 6.84
CA GLY A 71 -12.72 4.19 7.45
C GLY A 71 -13.00 4.34 8.95
N PRO A 72 -11.98 4.61 9.79
CA PRO A 72 -12.15 4.84 11.23
C PRO A 72 -13.06 6.02 11.54
N VAL A 73 -12.99 7.12 10.78
CA VAL A 73 -13.86 8.29 10.99
C VAL A 73 -15.33 7.93 10.78
N VAL A 74 -15.66 7.25 9.68
CA VAL A 74 -17.01 6.77 9.40
C VAL A 74 -17.46 5.78 10.49
N GLN A 75 -16.58 4.87 10.92
CA GLN A 75 -16.87 3.93 12.00
C GLN A 75 -17.20 4.65 13.31
N SER A 76 -16.40 5.63 13.74
CA SER A 76 -16.64 6.39 14.98
C SER A 76 -17.96 7.15 14.96
N ILE A 77 -18.30 7.78 13.82
CA ILE A 77 -19.58 8.48 13.63
C ILE A 77 -20.74 7.48 13.75
N LEU A 78 -20.67 6.33 13.08
CA LEU A 78 -21.73 5.32 13.13
C LEU A 78 -21.91 4.73 14.53
N THR A 79 -20.82 4.43 15.24
CA THR A 79 -20.87 3.94 16.61
C THR A 79 -21.53 4.96 17.55
N SER A 80 -21.20 6.24 17.41
CA SER A 80 -21.79 7.32 18.23
C SER A 80 -23.28 7.56 17.92
N LEU A 81 -23.73 7.32 16.70
CA LEU A 81 -25.10 7.57 16.28
C LEU A 81 -26.06 6.41 16.60
N LEU A 82 -25.61 5.16 16.44
CA LEU A 82 -26.50 3.98 16.50
C LEU A 82 -26.45 3.25 17.85
N GLY A 83 -25.39 3.37 18.65
CA GLY A 83 -25.28 2.67 19.93
C GLY A 83 -25.41 1.14 19.83
N ASN A 84 -25.68 0.49 20.96
CA ASN A 84 -25.82 -0.98 21.04
C ASN A 84 -27.17 -1.47 20.48
N ASP A 85 -28.25 -0.77 20.83
CA ASP A 85 -29.61 -1.19 20.49
C ASP A 85 -30.00 -0.89 19.03
N GLY A 86 -29.35 0.12 18.42
CA GLY A 86 -29.49 0.39 16.98
C GLY A 86 -30.92 0.73 16.53
N PHE A 87 -31.16 0.60 15.22
CA PHE A 87 -32.52 0.59 14.66
C PHE A 87 -32.79 -0.77 13.97
N PRO A 88 -33.97 -1.39 14.18
CA PRO A 88 -34.32 -2.62 13.48
C PRO A 88 -34.57 -2.35 11.98
N ILE A 89 -33.79 -2.97 11.10
CA ILE A 89 -34.04 -2.96 9.64
C ILE A 89 -35.23 -3.88 9.32
N ILE A 90 -35.27 -5.05 9.97
CA ILE A 90 -36.37 -6.00 9.93
C ILE A 90 -36.66 -6.40 11.38
N GLU A 91 -37.86 -6.08 11.87
CA GLU A 91 -38.27 -6.40 13.25
C GLU A 91 -37.99 -7.88 13.58
N GLY A 92 -37.15 -8.10 14.60
CA GLY A 92 -36.81 -9.44 15.10
C GLY A 92 -35.80 -10.25 14.27
N PHE A 93 -35.27 -9.73 13.16
CA PHE A 93 -34.34 -10.49 12.30
C PHE A 93 -33.03 -9.76 12.00
N ILE A 94 -33.07 -8.45 11.72
CA ILE A 94 -31.89 -7.66 11.36
C ILE A 94 -31.96 -6.29 12.04
N SER A 95 -30.93 -5.93 12.78
CA SER A 95 -30.74 -4.63 13.42
C SER A 95 -29.51 -3.93 12.87
N MET A 96 -29.66 -2.66 12.49
CA MET A 96 -28.53 -1.79 12.23
C MET A 96 -28.07 -1.21 13.56
N ASN A 97 -26.98 -1.74 14.10
CA ASN A 97 -26.36 -1.30 15.35
C ASN A 97 -24.89 -0.96 15.10
N MET A 98 -24.15 -0.59 16.16
CA MET A 98 -22.72 -0.27 16.03
C MET A 98 -21.86 -1.41 15.43
N TYR A 99 -22.30 -2.67 15.54
CA TYR A 99 -21.56 -3.83 15.06
C TYR A 99 -21.83 -4.17 13.59
N THR A 100 -23.04 -3.90 13.09
CA THR A 100 -23.46 -4.25 11.72
C THR A 100 -23.43 -3.07 10.74
N SER A 101 -23.56 -1.84 11.24
CA SER A 101 -23.70 -0.60 10.44
C SER A 101 -22.54 -0.37 9.46
N VAL A 102 -21.29 -0.53 9.91
CA VAL A 102 -20.10 -0.39 9.06
C VAL A 102 -20.13 -1.39 7.90
N GLY A 103 -20.58 -2.62 8.16
CA GLY A 103 -20.72 -3.65 7.15
C GLY A 103 -21.74 -3.26 6.06
N TRP A 104 -22.89 -2.71 6.46
CA TRP A 104 -23.91 -2.22 5.52
C TRP A 104 -23.43 -1.04 4.66
N VAL A 105 -22.67 -0.10 5.24
CA VAL A 105 -22.06 0.98 4.44
C VAL A 105 -21.10 0.42 3.37
N ILE A 106 -20.29 -0.59 3.71
CA ILE A 106 -19.41 -1.25 2.75
C ILE A 106 -20.22 -1.95 1.64
N VAL A 107 -21.37 -2.56 1.98
CA VAL A 107 -22.28 -3.17 1.00
C VAL A 107 -22.77 -2.12 0.00
N VAL A 108 -23.24 -0.97 0.47
CA VAL A 108 -23.72 0.12 -0.40
C VAL A 108 -22.60 0.64 -1.31
N LEU A 109 -21.44 1.00 -0.75
CA LEU A 109 -20.30 1.50 -1.52
C LEU A 109 -19.79 0.48 -2.55
N SER A 110 -19.72 -0.79 -2.17
CA SER A 110 -19.30 -1.87 -3.07
C SER A 110 -20.32 -2.14 -4.17
N SER A 111 -21.61 -1.93 -3.90
CA SER A 111 -22.68 -2.09 -4.89
C SER A 111 -22.64 -0.95 -5.91
N ILE A 112 -22.42 0.29 -5.46
CA ILE A 112 -22.18 1.44 -6.35
C ILE A 112 -20.98 1.17 -7.26
N ASN A 113 -19.87 0.68 -6.68
CA ASN A 113 -18.67 0.33 -7.46
C ASN A 113 -18.96 -0.76 -8.50
N PHE A 114 -19.71 -1.79 -8.14
CA PHE A 114 -20.12 -2.85 -9.07
C PHE A 114 -20.96 -2.31 -10.24
N VAL A 115 -21.92 -1.41 -9.97
CA VAL A 115 -22.73 -0.77 -11.01
C VAL A 115 -21.87 0.08 -11.95
N LEU A 116 -20.91 0.84 -11.41
CA LEU A 116 -19.99 1.65 -12.22
C LEU A 116 -19.08 0.82 -13.13
N LEU A 117 -18.81 -0.44 -12.78
CA LEU A 117 -18.00 -1.36 -13.58
C LEU A 117 -18.82 -2.16 -14.61
N LEU A 118 -20.14 -1.97 -14.68
CA LEU A 118 -20.95 -2.60 -15.72
C LEU A 118 -20.56 -2.05 -17.10
N PRO A 119 -20.68 -2.86 -18.17
CA PRO A 119 -20.26 -2.50 -19.53
C PRO A 119 -21.01 -1.29 -20.11
N GLN A 120 -22.09 -0.84 -19.45
CA GLN A 120 -22.82 0.37 -19.81
C GLN A 120 -22.08 1.66 -19.41
N PHE A 121 -21.28 1.62 -18.34
CA PHE A 121 -20.59 2.79 -17.79
C PHE A 121 -19.07 2.73 -17.97
N PHE A 122 -18.49 1.53 -18.03
CA PHE A 122 -17.05 1.33 -18.12
C PHE A 122 -16.67 0.59 -19.40
N THR A 123 -15.79 1.21 -20.20
CA THR A 123 -15.22 0.62 -21.41
C THR A 123 -13.72 0.44 -21.21
N GLU A 124 -13.24 -0.80 -21.37
CA GLU A 124 -11.82 -1.14 -21.19
C GLU A 124 -10.94 -0.50 -22.28
N GLN A 125 -9.78 0.03 -21.88
CA GLN A 125 -8.80 0.65 -22.77
C GLN A 125 -7.38 0.11 -22.48
N HIS A 126 -6.69 -0.39 -23.52
CA HIS A 126 -5.31 -0.91 -23.42
C HIS A 126 -4.32 0.00 -24.15
N ILE A 127 -4.02 1.15 -23.56
CA ILE A 127 -3.18 2.20 -24.18
C ILE A 127 -1.70 1.80 -24.23
N ALA A 128 -1.18 1.12 -23.20
CA ALA A 128 0.25 0.78 -23.12
C ALA A 128 0.72 -0.17 -24.23
N VAL A 129 -0.13 -1.12 -24.65
CA VAL A 129 0.16 -2.03 -25.77
C VAL A 129 0.19 -1.25 -27.10
N ARG A 130 -0.72 -0.29 -27.27
CA ARG A 130 -0.83 0.54 -28.47
C ARG A 130 0.36 1.49 -28.64
N GLU A 131 0.90 2.03 -27.54
CA GLU A 131 2.13 2.83 -27.56
C GLU A 131 3.37 2.01 -27.93
N GLU A 132 3.51 0.79 -27.38
CA GLU A 132 4.64 -0.06 -27.71
C GLU A 132 4.62 -0.52 -29.18
N MET A 133 3.43 -0.77 -29.74
CA MET A 133 3.25 -1.04 -31.18
C MET A 133 3.70 0.13 -32.06
N LYS A 134 3.29 1.36 -31.73
CA LYS A 134 3.72 2.58 -32.45
C LYS A 134 5.24 2.80 -32.35
N THR A 135 5.82 2.58 -31.18
CA THR A 135 7.26 2.76 -30.94
C THR A 135 8.12 1.79 -31.74
N GLN A 136 7.63 0.57 -31.97
CA GLN A 136 8.31 -0.43 -32.78
C GLN A 136 8.05 -0.32 -34.29
N GLY A 137 7.34 0.73 -34.73
CA GLY A 137 7.03 0.96 -36.15
C GLY A 137 6.02 -0.04 -36.72
N ILE A 138 5.22 -0.67 -35.86
CA ILE A 138 4.24 -1.69 -36.25
C ILE A 138 2.89 -1.00 -36.44
N SER A 139 2.52 -0.72 -37.68
CA SER A 139 1.30 0.00 -38.07
C SER A 139 0.06 -0.89 -38.16
N THR A 140 0.22 -2.21 -38.22
CA THR A 140 -0.87 -3.19 -38.25
C THR A 140 -1.00 -3.94 -36.92
N PRO A 141 -2.23 -4.23 -36.44
CA PRO A 141 -2.41 -5.11 -35.29
C PRO A 141 -1.82 -6.48 -35.66
N LEU A 142 -0.75 -6.87 -34.96
CA LEU A 142 -0.15 -8.20 -35.11
C LEU A 142 -1.22 -9.27 -34.79
N PRO A 143 -1.22 -10.41 -35.50
CA PRO A 143 -2.02 -11.56 -35.08
C PRO A 143 -1.64 -11.98 -33.65
N ASP A 144 -2.60 -12.45 -32.86
CA ASP A 144 -2.50 -12.88 -31.45
C ASP A 144 -1.30 -13.80 -31.12
N SER A 145 -0.65 -14.38 -32.14
CA SER A 145 0.40 -15.38 -32.03
C SER A 145 1.79 -14.84 -31.64
N GLN A 146 2.09 -13.55 -31.81
CA GLN A 146 3.38 -12.97 -31.40
C GLN A 146 3.24 -11.67 -30.61
N PRO A 147 3.18 -11.77 -29.27
CA PRO A 147 3.13 -10.57 -28.45
C PRO A 147 4.40 -9.73 -28.59
N VAL A 148 4.21 -8.44 -28.89
CA VAL A 148 5.25 -7.39 -29.04
C VAL A 148 6.25 -7.39 -27.88
N TRP A 149 5.77 -7.66 -26.66
CA TRP A 149 6.58 -7.70 -25.45
C TRP A 149 7.55 -8.89 -25.35
N LYS A 150 7.45 -9.91 -26.20
CA LYS A 150 8.44 -11.01 -26.24
C LYS A 150 9.81 -10.55 -26.77
N LYS A 151 9.86 -9.43 -27.52
CA LYS A 151 11.13 -8.86 -28.01
C LYS A 151 11.93 -8.14 -26.90
N SER A 152 11.28 -7.57 -25.90
CA SER A 152 11.97 -6.94 -24.76
C SER A 152 12.31 -8.01 -23.71
N LYS A 153 13.57 -8.14 -23.30
CA LYS A 153 13.95 -9.04 -22.20
C LYS A 153 13.63 -8.35 -20.86
N LEU A 154 12.84 -9.01 -20.02
CA LEU A 154 12.61 -8.55 -18.65
C LEU A 154 13.87 -8.75 -17.81
N ASP A 155 14.28 -7.72 -17.10
CA ASP A 155 15.31 -7.85 -16.09
C ASP A 155 14.70 -8.50 -14.84
N TYR A 156 14.80 -9.83 -14.78
CA TYR A 156 14.30 -10.62 -13.64
C TYR A 156 14.95 -10.20 -12.33
N LEU A 157 16.23 -9.80 -12.33
CA LEU A 157 16.91 -9.37 -11.11
C LEU A 157 16.26 -8.09 -10.56
N ALA A 158 15.96 -7.13 -11.43
CA ALA A 158 15.28 -5.90 -11.03
C ALA A 158 13.83 -6.16 -10.58
N ALA A 159 13.08 -7.01 -11.30
CA ALA A 159 11.71 -7.37 -10.95
C ALA A 159 11.62 -8.08 -9.59
N PHE A 160 12.43 -9.12 -9.35
CA PHE A 160 12.46 -9.82 -8.07
C PHE A 160 13.00 -8.93 -6.94
N SER A 161 13.97 -8.06 -7.22
CA SER A 161 14.42 -7.08 -6.23
C SER A 161 13.25 -6.22 -5.77
N LEU A 162 12.44 -5.66 -6.67
CA LEU A 162 11.29 -4.80 -6.32
C LEU A 162 10.20 -5.57 -5.56
N ILE A 163 9.91 -6.81 -5.94
CA ILE A 163 8.97 -7.68 -5.20
C ILE A 163 9.45 -7.90 -3.76
N PHE A 164 10.73 -8.24 -3.58
CA PHE A 164 11.31 -8.40 -2.27
C PHE A 164 11.39 -7.08 -1.49
N GLY A 165 11.55 -5.95 -2.16
CA GLY A 165 11.48 -4.63 -1.51
C GLY A 165 10.11 -4.35 -0.95
N TYR A 166 9.06 -4.72 -1.68
CA TYR A 166 7.71 -4.59 -1.19
C TYR A 166 7.46 -5.50 0.02
N PHE A 167 8.02 -6.73 0.02
CA PHE A 167 8.04 -7.59 1.22
C PHE A 167 8.64 -6.84 2.42
N VAL A 168 9.85 -6.28 2.27
CA VAL A 168 10.57 -5.62 3.38
C VAL A 168 9.77 -4.41 3.90
N LEU A 169 9.23 -3.55 3.02
CA LEU A 169 8.43 -2.41 3.45
C LEU A 169 7.16 -2.84 4.20
N VAL A 170 6.45 -3.85 3.67
CA VAL A 170 5.18 -4.32 4.25
C VAL A 170 5.41 -5.10 5.56
N PHE A 171 6.46 -5.91 5.64
CA PHE A 171 6.85 -6.59 6.87
C PHE A 171 7.16 -5.59 7.98
N ASN A 172 7.90 -4.52 7.67
CA ASN A 172 8.23 -3.50 8.66
C ASN A 172 7.00 -2.71 9.13
N ILE A 173 6.13 -2.25 8.23
CA ILE A 173 4.94 -1.50 8.66
C ILE A 173 4.01 -2.36 9.54
N ALA A 174 3.89 -3.66 9.25
CA ALA A 174 3.10 -4.59 10.05
C ALA A 174 3.56 -4.65 11.51
N LEU A 175 4.84 -4.36 11.79
CA LEU A 175 5.36 -4.26 13.14
C LEU A 175 4.62 -3.21 13.97
N LEU A 176 4.55 -1.96 13.49
CA LEU A 176 3.87 -0.90 14.25
C LEU A 176 2.36 -1.00 14.17
N GLU A 177 1.83 -1.59 13.10
CA GLU A 177 0.38 -1.88 12.99
C GLU A 177 -0.08 -2.82 14.10
N ASN A 178 0.73 -3.83 14.44
CA ASN A 178 0.38 -4.82 15.47
C ASN A 178 0.88 -4.46 16.88
N LEU A 179 2.12 -3.96 16.98
CA LEU A 179 2.78 -3.71 18.26
C LEU A 179 2.67 -2.25 18.72
N GLY A 180 2.15 -1.34 17.90
CA GLY A 180 2.11 0.09 18.23
C GLY A 180 1.37 0.38 19.54
N ILE A 181 0.21 -0.24 19.76
CA ILE A 181 -0.57 -0.09 21.00
C ILE A 181 0.13 -0.79 22.18
N PRO A 182 0.50 -2.08 22.10
CA PRO A 182 1.27 -2.74 23.17
C PRO A 182 2.53 -1.98 23.58
N ILE A 183 3.29 -1.46 22.62
CA ILE A 183 4.50 -0.69 22.89
C ILE A 183 4.23 0.54 23.76
N VAL A 184 3.21 1.34 23.43
CA VAL A 184 2.94 2.55 24.20
C VAL A 184 2.36 2.24 25.58
N MET A 185 1.65 1.13 25.72
CA MET A 185 1.18 0.65 27.03
C MET A 185 2.36 0.17 27.89
N ASP A 186 3.23 -0.68 27.34
CA ASP A 186 4.36 -1.26 28.07
C ASP A 186 5.40 -0.20 28.43
N GLN A 187 5.62 0.80 27.56
CA GLN A 187 6.70 1.79 27.72
C GLN A 187 6.29 3.05 28.45
N PHE A 188 5.04 3.50 28.29
CA PHE A 188 4.54 4.73 28.91
C PHE A 188 3.51 4.48 30.02
N ALA A 189 3.20 3.22 30.34
CA ALA A 189 2.17 2.83 31.31
C ALA A 189 0.81 3.49 31.02
N TRP A 190 0.49 3.66 29.74
CA TRP A 190 -0.81 4.16 29.32
C TRP A 190 -1.88 3.10 29.50
N THR A 191 -3.08 3.53 29.90
CA THR A 191 -4.25 2.64 29.90
C THR A 191 -4.65 2.27 28.47
N ASN A 192 -5.46 1.21 28.32
CA ASN A 192 -5.99 0.80 27.01
C ASN A 192 -6.73 1.96 26.29
N GLU A 193 -7.54 2.72 27.04
CA GLU A 193 -8.32 3.82 26.49
C GLU A 193 -7.42 4.98 26.02
N GLU A 194 -6.44 5.37 26.84
CA GLU A 194 -5.46 6.40 26.48
C GLU A 194 -4.61 5.98 25.28
N ALA A 195 -4.12 4.74 25.26
CA ALA A 195 -3.30 4.23 24.18
C ALA A 195 -4.05 4.24 22.85
N VAL A 196 -5.30 3.76 22.82
CA VAL A 196 -6.14 3.80 21.62
C VAL A 196 -6.42 5.23 21.17
N TYR A 197 -6.72 6.13 22.11
CA TYR A 197 -7.00 7.53 21.80
C TYR A 197 -5.79 8.27 21.21
N TYR A 198 -4.64 8.24 21.89
CA TYR A 198 -3.43 8.95 21.44
C TYR A 198 -2.84 8.33 20.18
N MET A 199 -2.81 7.00 20.06
CA MET A 199 -2.37 6.35 18.83
C MET A 199 -3.32 6.65 17.67
N GLY A 200 -4.63 6.78 17.92
CA GLY A 200 -5.59 7.24 16.92
C GLY A 200 -5.25 8.62 16.36
N ILE A 201 -4.91 9.58 17.23
CA ILE A 201 -4.46 10.93 16.80
C ILE A 201 -3.15 10.84 16.00
N VAL A 202 -2.17 10.09 16.49
CA VAL A 202 -0.87 9.91 15.82
C VAL A 202 -1.06 9.32 14.41
N MET A 203 -1.91 8.30 14.28
CA MET A 203 -2.26 7.70 12.98
C MET A 203 -2.97 8.67 12.05
N ALA A 204 -3.90 9.48 12.55
CA ALA A 204 -4.57 10.50 11.75
C ALA A 204 -3.58 11.55 11.20
N VAL A 205 -2.68 12.05 12.05
CA VAL A 205 -1.63 13.00 11.64
C VAL A 205 -0.67 12.35 10.64
N GLY A 206 -0.22 11.13 10.90
CA GLY A 206 0.64 10.38 9.97
C GLY A 206 -0.01 10.17 8.60
N ALA A 207 -1.30 9.91 8.57
CA ALA A 207 -2.03 9.73 7.32
C ALA A 207 -2.15 11.05 6.52
N ILE A 208 -2.35 12.20 7.18
CA ILE A 208 -2.30 13.53 6.52
C ILE A 208 -0.91 13.78 5.93
N ILE A 209 0.16 13.43 6.66
CA ILE A 209 1.53 13.52 6.18
C ILE A 209 1.73 12.62 4.95
N SER A 210 1.30 11.36 5.02
CA SER A 210 1.37 10.42 3.89
C SER A 210 0.61 10.92 2.66
N VAL A 211 -0.60 11.47 2.82
CA VAL A 211 -1.38 12.09 1.73
C VAL A 211 -0.61 13.24 1.09
N THR A 212 -0.04 14.12 1.91
CA THR A 212 0.73 15.29 1.45
C THR A 212 1.97 14.83 0.66
N VAL A 213 2.69 13.84 1.19
CA VAL A 213 3.89 13.27 0.55
C VAL A 213 3.55 12.61 -0.79
N ILE A 214 2.46 11.84 -0.87
CA ILE A 214 2.02 11.21 -2.13
C ILE A 214 1.60 12.27 -3.16
N ALA A 215 0.90 13.33 -2.73
CA ALA A 215 0.50 14.43 -3.61
C ALA A 215 1.71 15.18 -4.19
N LEU A 216 2.74 15.41 -3.37
CA LEU A 216 3.98 16.07 -3.80
C LEU A 216 4.92 15.15 -4.60
N LEU A 217 4.75 13.83 -4.52
CA LEU A 217 5.65 12.85 -5.13
C LEU A 217 5.89 13.11 -6.62
N LYS A 218 4.82 13.38 -7.38
CA LYS A 218 4.92 13.67 -8.83
C LYS A 218 5.79 14.89 -9.11
N PHE A 219 5.72 15.93 -8.28
CA PHE A 219 6.54 17.13 -8.43
C PHE A 219 8.01 16.84 -8.11
N VAL A 220 8.29 16.12 -7.02
CA VAL A 220 9.66 15.74 -6.62
C VAL A 220 10.33 14.85 -7.67
N CYS A 221 9.58 13.92 -8.28
CA CYS A 221 10.07 13.06 -9.36
C CYS A 221 10.51 13.83 -10.63
N LYS A 222 10.16 15.11 -10.77
CA LYS A 222 10.69 15.98 -11.84
C LYS A 222 12.16 16.34 -11.64
N TYR A 223 12.59 16.45 -10.38
CA TYR A 223 13.93 16.87 -10.00
C TYR A 223 14.83 15.70 -9.61
N ILE A 224 14.26 14.64 -9.05
CA ILE A 224 14.98 13.45 -8.55
C ILE A 224 14.46 12.22 -9.29
N SER A 225 15.35 11.35 -9.76
CA SER A 225 14.96 10.09 -10.40
C SER A 225 14.21 9.17 -9.42
N GLU A 226 13.21 8.44 -9.93
CA GLU A 226 12.38 7.54 -9.10
C GLU A 226 13.21 6.51 -8.33
N ALA A 227 14.25 5.96 -8.97
CA ALA A 227 15.15 5.00 -8.35
C ALA A 227 15.92 5.60 -7.15
N ASN A 228 16.41 6.83 -7.26
CA ASN A 228 17.05 7.52 -6.14
C ASN A 228 16.04 7.84 -5.04
N LEU A 229 14.83 8.26 -5.41
CA LEU A 229 13.80 8.65 -4.45
C LEU A 229 13.24 7.44 -3.67
N VAL A 230 13.17 6.24 -4.25
CA VAL A 230 12.89 5.00 -3.51
C VAL A 230 13.95 4.74 -2.44
N ILE A 231 15.22 4.85 -2.82
CA ILE A 231 16.34 4.50 -1.94
C ILE A 231 16.43 5.51 -0.78
N TYR A 232 16.56 6.79 -1.11
CA TYR A 232 16.81 7.85 -0.13
C TYR A 232 15.53 8.41 0.51
N GLY A 233 14.42 8.48 -0.23
CA GLY A 233 13.15 8.97 0.29
C GLY A 233 12.31 7.87 0.94
N GLY A 234 12.37 6.64 0.43
CA GLY A 234 11.63 5.51 0.96
C GLY A 234 12.39 4.76 2.05
N PHE A 235 13.42 4.01 1.64
CA PHE A 235 14.13 3.08 2.53
C PHE A 235 14.98 3.79 3.60
N LEU A 236 15.70 4.85 3.26
CA LEU A 236 16.52 5.58 4.23
C LEU A 236 15.67 6.27 5.31
N PHE A 237 14.57 6.93 4.94
CA PHE A 237 13.66 7.51 5.93
C PHE A 237 13.01 6.45 6.80
N MET A 238 12.58 5.32 6.23
CA MET A 238 12.10 4.20 7.05
C MET A 238 13.18 3.66 7.99
N PHE A 239 14.44 3.58 7.54
CA PHE A 239 15.55 3.15 8.39
C PHE A 239 15.79 4.12 9.57
N ILE A 240 15.83 5.43 9.32
CA ILE A 240 15.95 6.45 10.37
C ILE A 240 14.78 6.34 11.34
N GLY A 241 13.56 6.16 10.82
CA GLY A 241 12.37 5.95 11.64
C GLY A 241 12.51 4.74 12.55
N ARG A 242 13.07 3.61 12.06
CA ARG A 242 13.28 2.40 12.87
C ARG A 242 14.38 2.55 13.91
N LEU A 243 15.48 3.21 13.56
CA LEU A 243 16.53 3.53 14.53
C LEU A 243 16.00 4.36 15.69
N ALA A 244 15.09 5.30 15.39
CA ALA A 244 14.44 6.07 16.44
C ALA A 244 13.60 5.20 17.39
N TYR A 245 13.10 4.03 17.00
CA TYR A 245 12.38 3.14 17.94
C TYR A 245 13.28 2.27 18.84
N ILE A 246 14.61 2.37 18.71
CA ILE A 246 15.54 1.66 19.60
C ILE A 246 15.66 2.44 20.92
N PRO A 247 15.21 1.90 22.07
CA PRO A 247 15.23 2.63 23.32
C PRO A 247 16.65 2.99 23.76
N TRP A 248 16.83 4.24 24.18
CA TRP A 248 18.11 4.78 24.67
C TRP A 248 17.93 5.61 25.95
N GLY A 249 16.83 5.40 26.68
CA GLY A 249 16.57 6.11 27.93
C GLY A 249 17.55 5.74 29.05
N ASP A 250 17.46 6.46 30.16
CA ASP A 250 18.36 6.28 31.31
C ASP A 250 17.84 5.28 32.35
N ALA A 251 16.54 4.96 32.31
CA ALA A 251 15.87 4.08 33.28
C ALA A 251 14.91 3.11 32.57
N PRO A 252 14.64 1.92 33.16
CA PRO A 252 13.63 1.00 32.63
C PRO A 252 12.21 1.62 32.70
N PRO A 253 11.27 1.13 31.87
CA PRO A 253 9.87 1.57 31.93
C PRO A 253 9.24 1.20 33.28
N GLN A 254 8.06 1.75 33.57
CA GLN A 254 7.33 1.38 34.78
C GLN A 254 6.99 -0.11 34.73
N LEU A 255 7.51 -0.86 35.71
CA LEU A 255 7.41 -2.31 35.77
C LEU A 255 6.13 -2.74 36.48
N GLN A 256 5.44 -3.71 35.89
CA GLN A 256 4.29 -4.37 36.47
C GLN A 256 4.69 -5.74 37.00
N PHE A 257 4.70 -5.89 38.33
CA PHE A 257 5.21 -7.09 39.03
C PHE A 257 4.13 -8.07 39.52
N SER A 258 2.83 -7.78 39.36
CA SER A 258 1.77 -8.52 40.07
C SER A 258 0.74 -9.23 39.18
N HIS A 259 0.44 -10.46 39.58
CA HIS A 259 -0.74 -11.28 39.25
C HIS A 259 -1.97 -10.92 40.13
N GLU A 260 -2.03 -9.72 40.72
CA GLU A 260 -3.16 -9.36 41.59
C GLU A 260 -4.44 -9.13 40.76
N HIS A 261 -5.31 -10.14 40.81
CA HIS A 261 -6.62 -10.26 40.16
C HIS A 261 -7.64 -9.12 40.43
N ASN A 262 -7.26 -8.02 41.09
CA ASN A 262 -8.18 -6.98 41.56
C ASN A 262 -7.94 -5.56 41.00
N LEU A 263 -6.99 -5.35 40.08
CA LEU A 263 -6.92 -4.08 39.35
C LEU A 263 -7.20 -4.31 37.86
N THR A 264 -8.39 -3.97 37.42
CA THR A 264 -8.74 -3.76 36.00
C THR A 264 -7.89 -2.69 35.29
N ASN A 265 -6.97 -2.04 36.02
CA ASN A 265 -6.16 -0.89 35.60
C ASN A 265 -4.66 -1.11 35.84
N ALA A 266 -4.17 -2.35 35.86
CA ALA A 266 -2.72 -2.58 35.93
C ALA A 266 -2.07 -2.06 34.64
N VAL A 267 -1.15 -1.11 34.78
CA VAL A 267 -0.45 -0.43 33.69
C VAL A 267 1.06 -0.61 33.83
N GLY A 268 1.76 -0.60 32.70
CA GLY A 268 3.21 -0.77 32.63
C GLY A 268 3.63 -2.11 32.05
N CYS A 269 4.94 -2.34 32.04
CA CYS A 269 5.57 -3.47 31.36
C CYS A 269 5.45 -4.76 32.20
N PRO A 270 4.77 -5.82 31.74
CA PRO A 270 4.50 -7.02 32.52
C PRO A 270 5.73 -7.93 32.62
N VAL A 271 6.46 -7.86 33.73
CA VAL A 271 7.77 -8.54 33.90
C VAL A 271 7.67 -10.08 33.83
N VAL A 272 6.54 -10.65 34.25
CA VAL A 272 6.32 -12.11 34.24
C VAL A 272 6.18 -12.65 32.82
N GLU A 273 5.50 -11.90 31.95
CA GLU A 273 5.25 -12.28 30.55
C GLU A 273 6.39 -11.81 29.64
N GLN A 274 7.04 -10.71 30.01
CA GLN A 274 8.07 -10.02 29.22
C GLN A 274 9.31 -9.75 30.10
N PRO A 275 10.28 -10.68 30.16
CA PRO A 275 11.48 -10.55 30.99
C PRO A 275 12.37 -9.35 30.60
N TRP A 276 12.24 -8.87 29.36
CA TRP A 276 13.03 -7.76 28.85
C TRP A 276 12.67 -6.40 29.43
N CYS A 277 11.54 -6.28 30.13
CA CYS A 277 11.12 -5.06 30.82
C CYS A 277 12.18 -4.58 31.83
N GLU A 278 12.88 -5.48 32.52
CA GLU A 278 13.82 -5.13 33.59
C GLU A 278 15.12 -4.48 33.07
N PHE A 279 15.58 -4.92 31.90
CA PHE A 279 16.88 -4.51 31.35
C PHE A 279 16.79 -3.56 30.16
N THR A 280 15.60 -3.39 29.58
CA THR A 280 15.40 -2.52 28.44
C THR A 280 15.08 -1.10 28.90
N PRO A 281 15.82 -0.08 28.44
CA PRO A 281 15.49 1.30 28.80
C PRO A 281 14.11 1.73 28.29
N ALA A 282 13.50 2.68 28.99
CA ALA A 282 12.26 3.31 28.56
C ALA A 282 12.49 4.15 27.30
N MET A 283 11.54 4.09 26.36
CA MET A 283 11.47 5.04 25.26
C MET A 283 10.96 6.39 25.71
N THR A 284 11.39 7.45 25.02
CA THR A 284 10.81 8.79 25.23
C THR A 284 9.66 9.06 24.26
N LEU A 285 8.68 9.85 24.65
CA LEU A 285 7.56 10.20 23.75
C LEU A 285 8.03 10.89 22.45
N PRO A 286 8.96 11.88 22.48
CA PRO A 286 9.47 12.50 21.26
C PRO A 286 10.13 11.50 20.31
N GLN A 287 10.80 10.48 20.86
CA GLN A 287 11.45 9.43 20.09
C GLN A 287 10.44 8.59 19.29
N VAL A 288 9.35 8.16 19.92
CA VAL A 288 8.26 7.43 19.24
C VAL A 288 7.60 8.30 18.16
N LEU A 289 7.35 9.58 18.45
CA LEU A 289 6.77 10.52 17.51
C LEU A 289 7.67 10.79 16.29
N ILE A 290 8.97 10.99 16.51
CA ILE A 290 9.96 11.17 15.42
C ILE A 290 10.05 9.90 14.57
N GLY A 291 10.10 8.73 15.21
CA GLY A 291 10.12 7.46 14.50
C GLY A 291 8.87 7.28 13.62
N TYR A 292 7.70 7.62 14.17
CA TYR A 292 6.43 7.54 13.44
C TYR A 292 6.35 8.55 12.29
N LEU A 293 6.88 9.77 12.48
CA LEU A 293 6.98 10.80 11.44
C LEU A 293 7.78 10.31 10.22
N PHE A 294 8.99 9.79 10.45
CA PHE A 294 9.84 9.27 9.37
C PHE A 294 9.20 8.08 8.65
N LEU A 295 8.51 7.21 9.39
CA LEU A 295 7.76 6.12 8.80
C LEU A 295 6.60 6.61 7.91
N SER A 296 5.87 7.62 8.37
CA SER A 296 4.73 8.24 7.66
C SER A 296 5.15 8.95 6.37
N ILE A 297 6.43 9.27 6.20
CA ILE A 297 7.00 9.80 4.97
C ILE A 297 7.61 8.69 4.12
N GLY A 298 8.44 7.83 4.70
CA GLY A 298 9.20 6.82 3.97
C GLY A 298 8.35 5.70 3.37
N TYR A 299 7.37 5.19 4.12
CA TYR A 299 6.51 4.09 3.66
C TYR A 299 5.70 4.44 2.40
N PRO A 300 4.94 5.55 2.34
CA PRO A 300 4.17 5.88 1.15
C PRO A 300 5.04 6.17 -0.08
N ILE A 301 6.21 6.81 0.09
CA ILE A 301 7.19 7.01 -1.00
C ILE A 301 7.67 5.66 -1.53
N GLY A 302 8.15 4.81 -0.63
CA GLY A 302 8.69 3.50 -0.95
C GLY A 302 7.68 2.65 -1.71
N VAL A 303 6.48 2.47 -1.16
CA VAL A 303 5.44 1.64 -1.79
C VAL A 303 5.02 2.21 -3.15
N THR A 304 4.71 3.49 -3.23
CA THR A 304 4.20 4.11 -4.48
C THR A 304 5.22 4.00 -5.62
N LEU A 305 6.48 4.31 -5.33
CA LEU A 305 7.52 4.26 -6.35
C LEU A 305 7.97 2.83 -6.67
N LEU A 306 7.97 1.89 -5.71
CA LEU A 306 8.20 0.47 -6.03
C LEU A 306 7.19 -0.02 -7.07
N PHE A 307 5.90 0.29 -6.91
CA PHE A 307 4.88 -0.06 -7.90
C PHE A 307 5.09 0.64 -9.24
N SER A 308 5.41 1.94 -9.22
CA SER A 308 5.69 2.71 -10.43
C SER A 308 6.85 2.11 -11.23
N ILE A 309 8.00 1.92 -10.59
CA ILE A 309 9.22 1.37 -11.21
C ILE A 309 8.97 -0.06 -11.67
N PHE A 310 8.33 -0.89 -10.84
CA PHE A 310 8.02 -2.28 -11.19
C PHE A 310 7.16 -2.37 -12.44
N SER A 311 6.11 -1.56 -12.52
CA SER A 311 5.29 -1.49 -13.71
C SER A 311 6.09 -0.99 -14.94
N LYS A 312 6.93 0.05 -14.80
CA LYS A 312 7.77 0.54 -15.91
C LYS A 312 8.72 -0.52 -16.44
N ILE A 313 9.31 -1.34 -15.56
CA ILE A 313 10.18 -2.46 -15.94
C ILE A 313 9.40 -3.55 -16.69
N LEU A 314 8.13 -3.79 -16.35
CA LEU A 314 7.28 -4.75 -17.06
C LEU A 314 6.86 -4.26 -18.46
N GLY A 315 6.78 -2.94 -18.70
CA GLY A 315 6.38 -2.39 -20.01
C GLY A 315 4.93 -2.75 -20.37
N SER A 316 4.69 -3.18 -21.63
CA SER A 316 3.37 -3.67 -22.10
C SER A 316 3.08 -5.14 -21.80
N ARG A 317 3.96 -5.84 -21.06
CA ARG A 317 3.72 -7.25 -20.69
C ARG A 317 2.41 -7.37 -19.91
N PRO A 318 1.71 -8.52 -20.00
CA PRO A 318 0.54 -8.77 -19.18
C PRO A 318 0.93 -8.67 -17.69
N GLN A 319 0.48 -7.59 -17.04
CA GLN A 319 0.92 -7.24 -15.70
C GLN A 319 0.16 -7.96 -14.59
N GLY A 320 -0.95 -8.64 -14.91
CA GLY A 320 -1.80 -9.33 -13.93
C GLY A 320 -1.03 -10.28 -13.02
N VAL A 321 -0.26 -11.21 -13.61
CA VAL A 321 0.49 -12.23 -12.85
C VAL A 321 1.59 -11.59 -12.01
N TRP A 322 2.33 -10.64 -12.57
CA TRP A 322 3.46 -9.99 -11.89
C TRP A 322 3.01 -9.07 -10.75
N MET A 323 1.95 -8.28 -10.97
CA MET A 323 1.34 -7.48 -9.91
C MET A 323 0.70 -8.37 -8.84
N GLY A 324 0.09 -9.49 -9.25
CA GLY A 324 -0.45 -10.49 -8.34
C GLY A 324 0.63 -11.10 -7.45
N LEU A 325 1.80 -11.44 -8.02
CA LEU A 325 2.95 -11.92 -7.26
C LEU A 325 3.44 -10.86 -6.26
N MET A 326 3.62 -9.61 -6.70
CA MET A 326 4.04 -8.51 -5.83
C MET A 326 3.07 -8.29 -4.66
N MET A 327 1.77 -8.20 -4.95
CA MET A 327 0.73 -8.01 -3.92
C MET A 327 0.60 -9.23 -3.00
N GLY A 328 0.72 -10.44 -3.54
CA GLY A 328 0.73 -11.69 -2.79
C GLY A 328 1.89 -11.74 -1.79
N THR A 329 3.10 -11.34 -2.21
CA THR A 329 4.26 -11.24 -1.34
C THR A 329 4.03 -10.24 -0.18
N GLY A 330 3.38 -9.11 -0.42
CA GLY A 330 3.03 -8.18 0.67
C GLY A 330 2.00 -8.76 1.64
N SER A 331 1.02 -9.50 1.14
CA SER A 331 0.02 -10.18 2.00
C SER A 331 0.67 -11.27 2.85
N PHE A 332 1.58 -12.03 2.25
CA PHE A 332 2.42 -13.01 2.94
C PHE A 332 3.31 -12.35 4.00
N ALA A 333 3.93 -11.20 3.68
CA ALA A 333 4.73 -10.41 4.62
C ALA A 333 3.94 -9.99 5.85
N ARG A 334 2.68 -9.55 5.68
CA ARG A 334 1.81 -9.21 6.83
C ARG A 334 1.45 -10.45 7.65
N ALA A 335 1.06 -11.54 7.00
CA ALA A 335 0.62 -12.75 7.69
C ALA A 335 1.74 -13.34 8.56
N ILE A 336 2.92 -13.55 7.97
CA ILE A 336 4.09 -14.08 8.70
C ILE A 336 4.65 -13.02 9.65
N GLY A 337 4.77 -11.77 9.19
CA GLY A 337 5.33 -10.69 9.99
C GLY A 337 4.58 -10.50 11.29
N SER A 338 3.25 -10.54 11.27
CA SER A 338 2.45 -10.39 12.51
C SER A 338 2.78 -11.46 13.55
N ILE A 339 2.95 -12.71 13.13
CA ILE A 339 3.28 -13.83 14.03
C ILE A 339 4.72 -13.72 14.52
N VAL A 340 5.67 -13.60 13.59
CA VAL A 340 7.10 -13.57 13.90
C VAL A 340 7.44 -12.36 14.77
N LEU A 341 6.93 -11.18 14.45
CA LEU A 341 7.21 -9.94 15.18
C LEU A 341 6.60 -9.96 16.59
N SER A 342 5.43 -10.56 16.77
CA SER A 342 4.83 -10.72 18.10
C SER A 342 5.69 -11.62 19.00
N ILE A 343 6.17 -12.75 18.47
CA ILE A 343 7.08 -13.65 19.20
C ILE A 343 8.41 -12.94 19.50
N MET A 344 9.00 -12.27 18.49
CA MET A 344 10.23 -11.50 18.69
C MET A 344 10.06 -10.42 19.76
N TYR A 345 8.92 -9.73 19.78
CA TYR A 345 8.65 -8.69 20.77
C TYR A 345 8.59 -9.25 22.19
N VAL A 346 7.85 -10.33 22.41
CA VAL A 346 7.69 -10.94 23.74
C VAL A 346 9.01 -11.53 24.24
N GLU A 347 9.75 -12.24 23.38
CA GLU A 347 10.95 -12.99 23.77
C GLU A 347 12.24 -12.16 23.75
N LEU A 348 12.43 -11.34 22.72
CA LEU A 348 13.68 -10.59 22.49
C LEU A 348 13.59 -9.12 22.93
N GLY A 349 12.38 -8.64 23.19
CA GLY A 349 12.11 -7.26 23.58
C GLY A 349 12.19 -6.24 22.45
N THR A 350 11.96 -4.98 22.79
CA THR A 350 11.91 -3.85 21.85
C THR A 350 13.25 -3.60 21.17
N THR A 351 14.35 -3.54 21.93
CA THR A 351 15.70 -3.23 21.41
C THR A 351 16.13 -4.17 20.28
N LEU A 352 16.05 -5.48 20.50
CA LEU A 352 16.47 -6.46 19.51
C LEU A 352 15.50 -6.52 18.32
N THR A 353 14.20 -6.42 18.58
CA THR A 353 13.18 -6.41 17.53
C THR A 353 13.36 -5.23 16.57
N PHE A 354 13.54 -4.02 17.10
CA PHE A 354 13.80 -2.83 16.30
C PHE A 354 15.19 -2.83 15.66
N SER A 355 16.20 -3.43 16.30
CA SER A 355 17.54 -3.58 15.72
C SER A 355 17.54 -4.52 14.51
N ILE A 356 16.95 -5.70 14.63
CA ILE A 356 16.88 -6.70 13.55
C ILE A 356 16.12 -6.13 12.35
N THR A 357 14.99 -5.48 12.60
CA THR A 357 14.18 -4.86 11.54
C THR A 357 14.87 -3.67 10.89
N SER A 358 15.61 -2.85 11.66
CA SER A 358 16.47 -1.79 11.13
C SER A 358 17.58 -2.34 10.23
N ILE A 359 18.28 -3.39 10.68
CA ILE A 359 19.33 -4.06 9.89
C ILE A 359 18.75 -4.61 8.58
N MET A 360 17.55 -5.19 8.62
CA MET A 360 16.88 -5.70 7.42
C MET A 360 16.57 -4.58 6.42
N ILE A 361 16.05 -3.42 6.87
CA ILE A 361 15.83 -2.27 5.98
C ILE A 361 17.16 -1.76 5.42
N LEU A 362 18.19 -1.63 6.24
CA LEU A 362 19.50 -1.15 5.81
C LEU A 362 20.14 -2.07 4.78
N ALA A 363 20.18 -3.37 5.05
CA ALA A 363 20.73 -4.38 4.15
C ALA A 363 20.02 -4.35 2.79
N TYR A 364 18.68 -4.22 2.80
CA TYR A 364 17.92 -4.11 1.56
C TYR A 364 18.11 -2.75 0.87
N GLY A 365 18.25 -1.65 1.62
CA GLY A 365 18.61 -0.34 1.06
C GLY A 365 19.96 -0.37 0.34
N VAL A 366 20.97 -1.03 0.94
CA VAL A 366 22.27 -1.27 0.31
C VAL A 366 22.12 -2.14 -0.95
N TRP A 367 21.30 -3.19 -0.91
CA TRP A 367 21.00 -4.01 -2.08
C TRP A 367 20.40 -3.17 -3.24
N LEU A 368 19.45 -2.28 -2.95
CA LEU A 368 18.89 -1.38 -3.96
C LEU A 368 19.93 -0.43 -4.54
N VAL A 369 20.90 0.04 -3.74
CA VAL A 369 22.02 0.84 -4.25
C VAL A 369 22.87 0.03 -5.23
N LEU A 370 23.14 -1.26 -4.95
CA LEU A 370 23.88 -2.13 -5.86
C LEU A 370 23.13 -2.38 -7.18
N VAL A 371 21.80 -2.55 -7.10
CA VAL A 371 20.93 -2.79 -8.27
C VAL A 371 20.45 -1.48 -8.92
N HIS A 372 20.87 -0.31 -8.42
CA HIS A 372 20.38 1.01 -8.83
C HIS A 372 20.44 1.26 -10.34
N LYS A 373 21.50 0.81 -11.02
CA LYS A 373 21.63 0.97 -12.49
C LYS A 373 20.55 0.21 -13.27
N ARG A 374 20.02 -0.88 -12.73
CA ARG A 374 18.97 -1.71 -13.34
C ARG A 374 17.56 -1.23 -13.00
N LEU A 375 17.42 -0.43 -11.94
CA LEU A 375 16.14 0.16 -11.51
C LEU A 375 15.75 1.38 -12.33
N LYS A 376 16.70 2.02 -13.03
CA LYS A 376 16.38 3.08 -13.99
C LYS A 376 15.68 2.47 -15.20
N PRO A 377 14.42 2.86 -15.51
CA PRO A 377 13.77 2.44 -16.74
C PRO A 377 14.66 2.81 -17.92
N ASN A 378 14.86 1.89 -18.86
CA ASN A 378 15.77 2.10 -19.99
C ASN A 378 15.27 3.30 -20.83
N ASP A 379 16.05 4.38 -20.91
CA ASP A 379 15.68 5.65 -21.57
C ASP A 379 15.23 5.50 -23.04
N ARG A 380 15.49 4.35 -23.67
CA ARG A 380 14.98 4.02 -25.01
C ARG A 380 13.45 3.92 -25.09
N ALA A 381 12.76 3.68 -23.98
CA ALA A 381 11.29 3.70 -23.95
C ALA A 381 10.73 5.13 -23.75
N VAL A 382 11.49 6.02 -23.10
CA VAL A 382 11.13 7.44 -22.87
C VAL A 382 11.39 8.30 -24.11
N LEU A 383 12.38 7.93 -24.93
CA LEU A 383 12.67 8.56 -26.22
C LEU A 383 11.53 8.42 -27.25
N ALA A 384 10.49 7.64 -26.94
CA ALA A 384 9.30 7.47 -27.76
C ALA A 384 8.07 8.24 -27.25
N SER A 385 8.24 9.26 -26.39
CA SER A 385 7.10 10.13 -26.07
C SER A 385 6.57 10.77 -27.37
N PRO A 386 5.25 10.77 -27.63
CA PRO A 386 4.68 11.35 -28.86
C PRO A 386 5.10 12.82 -29.06
N ARG A 387 5.37 13.54 -27.97
CA ARG A 387 5.88 14.92 -27.99
C ARG A 387 7.31 15.04 -28.47
N GLN A 388 8.22 14.15 -28.06
CA GLN A 388 9.60 14.17 -28.54
C GLN A 388 9.71 13.58 -29.94
N VAL A 389 8.92 12.57 -30.29
CA VAL A 389 8.82 12.09 -31.69
C VAL A 389 8.25 13.19 -32.59
N ARG A 390 7.20 13.92 -32.16
CA ARG A 390 6.74 15.12 -32.88
C ARG A 390 7.86 16.14 -33.05
N MET A 391 8.63 16.41 -32.00
CA MET A 391 9.73 17.38 -32.06
C MET A 391 10.88 16.91 -32.95
N ILE A 392 11.21 15.61 -32.96
CA ILE A 392 12.25 15.01 -33.80
C ILE A 392 11.80 15.02 -35.26
N VAL A 393 10.56 14.62 -35.55
CA VAL A 393 9.95 14.68 -36.89
C VAL A 393 9.85 16.13 -37.38
N LEU A 394 9.47 17.07 -36.50
CA LEU A 394 9.48 18.50 -36.83
C LEU A 394 10.91 19.02 -37.08
N LYS A 395 11.90 18.55 -36.32
CA LYS A 395 13.31 18.92 -36.53
C LYS A 395 13.88 18.33 -37.82
N GLU A 396 13.53 17.10 -38.17
CA GLU A 396 13.94 16.44 -39.41
C GLU A 396 13.26 17.06 -40.64
N ASN A 397 12.00 17.46 -40.51
CA ASN A 397 11.29 18.22 -41.54
C ASN A 397 11.84 19.64 -41.71
N MET A 398 12.27 20.31 -40.62
CA MET A 398 12.91 21.63 -40.72
C MET A 398 14.36 21.59 -41.22
N ASN A 399 15.07 20.47 -41.04
CA ASN A 399 16.45 20.30 -41.52
C ASN A 399 16.57 19.73 -42.94
N GLY A 400 15.46 19.66 -43.70
CA GLY A 400 15.47 19.37 -45.14
C GLY A 400 15.97 17.97 -45.52
N LYS A 401 15.95 16.99 -44.60
CA LYS A 401 16.40 15.61 -44.86
C LYS A 401 15.29 14.55 -44.92
N GLY A 402 14.02 14.95 -44.97
CA GLY A 402 12.89 14.04 -45.15
C GLY A 402 12.44 13.98 -46.61
N GLY A 403 12.90 12.98 -47.36
CA GLY A 403 12.32 12.62 -48.64
C GLY A 403 10.91 12.05 -48.47
N ASN A 404 9.98 12.53 -49.31
CA ASN A 404 8.62 12.03 -49.60
C ASN A 404 8.06 10.90 -48.71
N ALA A 405 7.15 11.25 -47.80
CA ALA A 405 6.16 10.32 -47.26
C ALA A 405 4.76 11.00 -47.26
N PRO A 406 3.72 10.38 -47.84
CA PRO A 406 2.39 10.98 -47.94
C PRO A 406 1.61 10.72 -46.65
N ILE A 407 1.64 11.67 -45.72
CA ILE A 407 0.87 11.59 -44.45
C ILE A 407 -0.32 12.57 -44.44
N ALA A 408 -0.46 13.42 -45.47
CA ALA A 408 -1.44 14.50 -45.47
C ALA A 408 -2.90 14.08 -45.72
N ASP A 409 -3.17 12.87 -46.22
CA ASP A 409 -4.53 12.47 -46.64
C ASP A 409 -5.27 11.53 -45.67
N GLU A 410 -4.59 10.76 -44.81
CA GLU A 410 -5.26 9.92 -43.81
C GLU A 410 -5.79 10.72 -42.60
N GLU A 411 -5.13 11.83 -42.22
CA GLU A 411 -5.56 12.67 -41.09
C GLU A 411 -6.82 13.51 -41.42
N ARG A 412 -7.17 13.71 -42.70
CA ARG A 412 -8.41 14.41 -43.09
C ARG A 412 -9.65 13.51 -43.02
N GLN A 413 -9.49 12.18 -43.09
CA GLN A 413 -10.63 11.26 -43.00
C GLN A 413 -11.01 10.91 -41.56
N ALA A 414 -10.05 10.92 -40.63
CA ALA A 414 -10.30 10.62 -39.21
C ALA A 414 -10.98 11.76 -38.41
N LEU A 415 -11.13 12.96 -38.99
CA LEU A 415 -11.82 14.10 -38.37
C LEU A 415 -13.30 14.23 -38.82
N ARG A 416 -13.81 13.29 -39.62
CA ARG A 416 -15.20 13.27 -40.12
C ARG A 416 -16.03 12.05 -39.66
N GLN A 417 -15.49 11.21 -38.78
CA GLN A 417 -16.20 10.14 -38.07
C GLN A 417 -15.91 10.27 -36.58
#